data_AF-A9KRP4-F1
#
_entry.id   AF-A9KRP4-F1
#
_cell.length_a   1.000
_cell.length_b   1.000
_cell.length_c   1.000
_cell.angle_alpha   90.00
_cell.angle_beta   90.00
_cell.angle_gamma   90.00
#
_symmetry.space_group_name_H-M   'P 1'
#
loop_
_entity.id
_entity.type
_entity.pdbx_description
1 polymer ?
#
loop_
_entity_poly.entity_id
_entity_poly.type
_entity_poly.pdbx_seq_one_letter_code
_entity_poly.pdbx_strand_id
1 'polypeptide(L)' 'MLAGISVNEVIEIIKSRKWQASLSKVIETLDYFGFLHKKPIYTKGRNINMPKCCIVNLEAKRKVTL' A
#
# COMPACT_ATOMS: atom_id res chain seq x y z
N MET A 1 11.79 3.96 5.90
CA MET A 1 12.39 2.84 6.65
C MET A 1 11.34 2.32 7.61
N LEU A 2 10.90 1.07 7.44
CA LEU A 2 10.19 0.35 8.50
C LEU A 2 11.28 -0.35 9.32
N ALA A 3 11.47 0.04 10.58
CA ALA A 3 12.26 -0.69 11.58
C ALA A 3 13.68 -1.17 11.17
N GLY A 4 14.48 -0.36 10.46
CA GLY A 4 15.90 -0.68 10.22
C GLY A 4 16.19 -1.81 9.22
N ILE A 5 15.17 -2.32 8.53
CA ILE A 5 15.30 -3.35 7.48
C ILE A 5 15.04 -2.76 6.09
N SER A 6 15.73 -3.30 5.09
CA SER A 6 15.60 -2.84 3.70
C SER A 6 14.25 -3.24 3.10
N VAL A 7 13.79 -2.50 2.09
CA VAL A 7 12.53 -2.81 1.40
C VAL A 7 12.56 -4.21 0.78
N ASN A 8 13.73 -4.66 0.30
CA ASN A 8 13.90 -6.00 -0.26
C ASN A 8 13.69 -7.08 0.83
N GLU A 9 14.24 -6.89 2.02
CA GLU A 9 14.03 -7.82 3.15
C GLU A 9 12.58 -7.83 3.61
N VAL A 10 11.93 -6.66 3.66
CA VAL A 10 10.49 -6.58 3.98
C VAL A 10 9.66 -7.36 2.96
N ILE A 11 10.00 -7.31 1.67
CA ILE A 11 9.31 -8.07 0.61
C ILE A 11 9.52 -9.58 0.80
N GLU A 12 10.73 -10.01 1.16
CA GLU A 12 11.01 -11.42 1.48
C GLU A 12 10.27 -11.91 2.72
N ILE A 13 10.26 -11.13 3.80
CA ILE A 13 9.56 -11.45 5.06
C ILE A 13 8.06 -11.56 4.83
N ILE A 14 7.48 -10.60 4.09
CA ILE A 14 6.05 -10.58 3.76
C ILE A 14 5.69 -11.72 2.78
N LYS A 15 6.69 -12.42 2.20
CA LYS A 15 6.57 -13.50 1.21
C LYS A 15 5.56 -13.20 0.09
N SER A 16 5.35 -11.93 -0.22
CA SER A 16 4.33 -11.52 -1.17
C SER A 16 4.94 -11.34 -2.53
N ARG A 17 4.66 -12.28 -3.44
CA ARG A 17 4.84 -12.06 -4.89
C ARG A 17 4.05 -10.80 -5.31
N LYS A 18 4.37 -10.19 -6.47
CA LYS A 18 3.62 -9.03 -7.03
C LYS A 18 2.09 -9.16 -6.98
N TRP A 19 1.57 -10.39 -6.99
CA TRP A 19 0.14 -10.70 -6.95
C TRP A 19 -0.41 -11.05 -5.55
N GLN A 20 0.47 -11.27 -4.55
CA GLN A 20 0.12 -11.56 -3.16
C GLN A 20 0.17 -10.34 -2.24
N ALA A 21 0.78 -9.24 -2.69
CA ALA A 21 0.76 -7.96 -1.99
C ALA A 21 -0.65 -7.34 -2.12
N SER A 22 -1.58 -7.82 -1.30
CA SER A 22 -2.95 -7.30 -1.22
C SER A 22 -3.01 -6.12 -0.24
N LEU A 23 -3.96 -5.22 -0.47
CA LEU A 23 -4.22 -4.12 0.47
C LEU A 23 -4.60 -4.67 1.86
N SER A 24 -5.20 -5.86 1.93
CA SER A 24 -5.51 -6.54 3.19
C SER A 24 -4.24 -6.84 4.01
N LYS A 25 -3.18 -7.38 3.37
CA LYS A 25 -1.90 -7.67 4.05
C LYS A 25 -1.26 -6.42 4.65
N VAL A 26 -1.40 -5.29 3.96
CA VAL A 26 -0.92 -3.98 4.43
C VAL A 26 -1.69 -3.54 5.67
N ILE A 27 -3.02 -3.67 5.66
CA ILE A 27 -3.88 -3.34 6.81
C ILE A 27 -3.51 -4.22 8.01
N GLU A 28 -3.42 -5.54 7.82
CA GLU A 28 -3.01 -6.49 8.87
C GLU A 28 -1.65 -6.13 9.49
N THR A 29 -0.70 -5.69 8.65
CA THR A 29 0.62 -5.28 9.11
C THR A 29 0.56 -3.99 9.93
N LEU A 30 -0.26 -3.00 9.52
CA LEU A 30 -0.47 -1.78 10.28
C LEU A 30 -1.08 -2.10 11.66
N ASP A 31 -2.06 -3.00 11.70
CA ASP A 31 -2.67 -3.48 12.94
C ASP A 31 -1.63 -4.18 13.83
N TYR A 32 -0.82 -5.07 13.26
CA TYR A 32 0.23 -5.80 13.99
C TYR A 32 1.23 -4.87 14.67
N PHE A 33 1.64 -3.79 13.99
CA PHE A 33 2.56 -2.80 14.56
C PHE A 33 1.87 -1.73 15.43
N GLY A 34 0.53 -1.77 15.57
CA GLY A 34 -0.23 -0.81 16.37
C GLY A 34 -0.36 0.58 15.73
N PHE A 35 -0.21 0.70 14.41
CA PHE A 35 -0.39 1.96 13.71
C PHE A 35 -1.87 2.29 13.53
N LEU A 36 -2.30 3.40 14.16
CA LEU A 36 -3.63 3.97 13.96
C LEU A 36 -3.82 4.39 12.50
N HIS A 37 -4.84 3.84 11.85
CA HIS A 37 -5.20 4.16 10.48
C HIS A 37 -6.71 4.27 10.33
N LYS A 38 -7.16 5.02 9.31
CA LYS A 38 -8.58 5.13 8.95
C LYS A 38 -8.97 3.98 8.03
N LYS A 39 -10.27 3.66 8.00
CA LYS A 39 -10.82 2.66 7.07
C LYS A 39 -10.43 3.01 5.61
N PRO A 40 -10.15 2.01 4.75
CA PRO A 40 -9.83 2.24 3.35
C PRO A 40 -10.99 2.96 2.64
N ILE A 41 -10.66 3.93 1.78
CA ILE A 41 -11.65 4.69 1.01
C ILE A 41 -11.42 4.42 -0.48
N TYR A 42 -12.45 3.92 -1.16
CA TYR A 42 -12.44 3.74 -2.61
C TYR A 42 -12.94 5.00 -3.29
N THR A 43 -12.03 5.72 -3.95
CA THR A 43 -12.31 7.03 -4.55
C THR A 43 -13.22 6.96 -5.76
N LYS A 44 -13.26 5.82 -6.48
CA LYS A 44 -14.08 5.59 -7.69
C LYS A 44 -13.97 6.74 -8.71
N GLY A 45 -12.75 7.26 -8.91
CA GLY A 45 -12.49 8.36 -9.84
C GLY A 45 -12.90 9.76 -9.37
N ARG A 46 -13.36 9.91 -8.12
CA ARG A 46 -13.64 11.23 -7.53
C ARG A 46 -12.35 11.90 -7.10
N ASN A 47 -12.29 13.21 -7.29
CA ASN A 47 -11.25 14.04 -6.67
C ASN A 47 -11.44 14.03 -5.16
N ILE A 48 -10.41 13.61 -4.44
CA ILE A 48 -10.37 13.60 -2.98
C ILE A 48 -9.14 14.37 -2.51
N ASN A 49 -9.28 15.08 -1.38
CA ASN A 49 -8.13 15.63 -0.70
C ASN A 49 -7.42 14.50 0.05
N MET A 50 -6.25 14.11 -0.45
CA MET A 50 -5.42 13.11 0.19
C MET A 50 -4.84 13.69 1.49
N PRO A 51 -4.87 12.95 2.61
CA PRO A 51 -4.22 13.39 3.84
C PRO A 51 -2.70 13.44 3.66
N LYS A 52 -2.01 14.14 4.56
CA LYS A 52 -0.54 14.34 4.49
C LYS A 52 0.25 13.03 4.40
N CYS A 53 -0.28 11.94 4.95
CA CYS A 53 0.32 10.60 4.87
C CYS A 53 -0.80 9.59 4.54
N CYS A 54 -0.68 8.91 3.39
CA CYS A 54 -1.59 7.83 2.99
C CYS A 54 -0.90 6.84 2.05
N ILE A 55 -1.42 5.61 2.02
CA ILE A 55 -1.06 4.58 1.05
C ILE A 55 -2.10 4.63 -0.07
N VAL A 56 -1.64 4.67 -1.32
CA VAL A 56 -2.51 4.72 -2.50
C VAL A 56 -2.25 3.51 -3.38
N ASN A 57 -3.31 2.76 -3.67
CA ASN A 57 -3.27 1.68 -4.66
C ASN A 57 -3.61 2.27 -6.04
N LEU A 58 -2.59 2.54 -6.85
CA LEU A 58 -2.74 3.06 -8.21
C LEU A 58 -2.63 1.92 -9.22
N GLU A 59 -3.58 1.83 -10.14
CA GLU A 59 -3.41 1.00 -11.33
C GLU A 59 -2.42 1.70 -12.26
N ALA A 60 -1.30 1.05 -12.58
CA ALA A 60 -0.34 1.56 -13.54
C ALA A 60 -0.96 1.55 -14.94
N LYS A 61 -1.56 2.66 -15.37
CA LYS A 61 -1.89 2.85 -16.78
C LYS A 61 -0.59 2.88 -17.57
N ARG A 62 -0.33 1.84 -18.38
CA ARG A 62 0.70 1.90 -19.41
C ARG A 62 0.31 3.04 -20.35
N LYS A 63 1.18 4.05 -20.51
CA LYS A 63 1.08 4.97 -21.64
C LYS A 63 1.27 4.12 -22.90
N VAL A 64 0.19 3.85 -23.62
CA VAL A 64 0.29 3.46 -25.03
C VAL A 64 0.60 4.76 -25.77
N THR A 65 1.87 4.99 -26.05
CA THR A 65 2.28 5.99 -27.04
C THR A 65 1.89 5.40 -28.39
N LEU A 66 0.88 5.99 -29.04
CA LEU A 66 0.55 5.74 -30.44
C LEU A 66 1.66 6.30 -31.34
#